data_AF-A0A0F9LG61-F1
#
_entry.id   AF-A0A0F9LG61-F1
#
_cell.length_a   1.000
_cell.length_b   1.000
_cell.length_c   1.000
_cell.angle_alpha   90.00
_cell.angle_beta   90.00
_cell.angle_gamma   90.00
#
_symmetry.space_group_name_H-M   'P 1'
#
loop_
_entity.id
_entity.type
_entity.pdbx_description
1 polymer ?
#
loop_
_entity_poly.entity_id
_entity_poly.type
_entity_poly.pdbx_seq_one_letter_code
_entity_poly.pdbx_strand_id
1 'polypeptide(L)'
;MSSGKAGARPGREHDRDDDDGGDKISRSRHAKRAPAASEQLEDLLGYPWPFPGRPTKHDLRTWTVTDDWPDPVPVTEAEIEVFERWFGDLFDELFGPSDP
;
A
#
# COMPACT_ATOMS: atom_id res chain seq x y z
N MET A 1 27.46 53.82 36.20
CA MET A 1 27.45 54.20 37.63
C MET A 1 28.20 53.12 38.41
N SER A 2 29.10 53.57 39.30
CA SER A 2 29.66 52.92 40.50
C SER A 2 30.09 51.45 40.54
N SER A 3 31.40 51.32 40.81
CA SER A 3 32.11 50.44 41.75
C SER A 3 31.34 49.42 42.61
N GLY A 4 32.02 48.29 42.86
CA GLY A 4 31.90 47.56 44.12
C GLY A 4 32.47 46.14 44.06
N LYS A 5 33.76 45.99 44.39
CA LYS A 5 34.39 44.68 44.68
C LYS A 5 34.62 44.60 46.19
N ALA A 6 34.12 43.55 46.84
CA ALA A 6 34.43 43.18 48.22
C ALA A 6 34.69 41.66 48.29
N GLY A 7 35.66 41.26 49.10
CA GLY A 7 36.30 39.94 49.06
C GLY A 7 35.87 38.90 50.13
N ALA A 8 36.21 37.65 49.80
CA ALA A 8 36.71 36.49 50.57
C ALA A 8 35.98 35.89 51.82
N ARG A 9 35.36 34.69 51.62
CA ARG A 9 35.59 33.29 52.15
C ARG A 9 35.80 33.02 53.68
N PRO A 10 35.70 31.77 54.24
CA PRO A 10 35.16 30.44 53.79
C PRO A 10 34.39 29.57 54.86
N GLY A 11 33.86 28.38 54.45
CA GLY A 11 33.58 27.17 55.28
C GLY A 11 32.12 26.97 55.72
N ARG A 12 31.50 25.77 55.82
CA ARG A 12 31.87 24.34 55.69
C ARG A 12 30.59 23.53 55.38
N GLU A 13 30.78 22.51 54.54
CA GLU A 13 30.19 21.14 54.49
C GLU A 13 28.89 20.81 55.25
N HIS A 14 27.93 20.17 54.57
CA HIS A 14 27.49 18.80 54.88
C HIS A 14 26.56 18.25 53.76
N ASP A 15 27.05 17.23 53.07
CA ASP A 15 26.38 16.00 52.64
C ASP A 15 24.88 16.05 52.28
N ARG A 16 24.62 15.77 51.01
CA ARG A 16 23.83 14.59 50.63
C ARG A 16 24.19 14.18 49.20
N ASP A 17 24.92 13.07 49.14
CA ASP A 17 24.96 12.18 48.00
C ASP A 17 23.53 11.74 47.67
N ASP A 18 23.11 11.93 46.43
CA ASP A 18 22.09 11.10 45.78
C ASP A 18 22.64 10.77 44.39
N ASP A 19 23.60 9.86 44.41
CA ASP A 19 23.99 8.99 43.30
C ASP A 19 22.84 8.01 43.07
N ASP A 20 22.26 7.95 41.87
CA ASP A 20 22.02 6.67 41.20
C ASP A 20 21.60 6.89 39.74
N GLY A 21 22.44 6.38 38.84
CA GLY A 21 22.17 6.31 37.42
C GLY A 21 21.07 5.30 37.11
N GLY A 22 19.90 5.80 36.73
CA GLY A 22 18.82 4.95 36.24
C GLY A 22 18.59 5.14 34.76
N ASP A 23 19.46 4.54 33.96
CA ASP A 23 19.24 4.00 32.61
C ASP A 23 18.33 4.79 31.64
N LYS A 24 18.90 5.00 30.45
CA LYS A 24 18.17 5.41 29.26
C LYS A 24 17.18 4.29 28.94
N ILE A 25 15.99 4.32 29.54
CA ILE A 25 14.88 3.51 29.07
C ILE A 25 14.41 4.19 27.78
N SER A 26 15.21 3.99 26.74
CA SER A 26 14.81 3.51 25.43
C SER A 26 13.73 2.47 25.66
N ARG A 27 12.54 2.95 26.05
CA ARG A 27 11.28 2.27 25.80
C ARG A 27 11.18 2.33 24.28
N SER A 28 11.95 1.44 23.65
CA SER A 28 11.52 0.65 22.52
C SER A 28 10.18 0.07 22.94
N ARG A 29 9.16 0.93 22.91
CA ARG A 29 7.81 0.53 22.62
C ARG A 29 7.95 0.03 21.20
N HIS A 30 8.38 -1.22 21.10
CA HIS A 30 7.92 -2.13 20.08
C HIS A 30 6.39 -2.20 20.29
N ALA A 31 5.72 -1.07 20.01
CA ALA A 31 4.29 -0.99 19.88
C ALA A 31 4.03 -2.00 18.80
N LYS A 32 3.48 -3.15 19.20
CA LYS A 32 3.29 -4.29 18.32
C LYS A 32 2.56 -3.75 17.10
N ARG A 33 3.29 -3.63 16.00
CA ARG A 33 2.76 -3.09 14.76
C ARG A 33 1.64 -4.04 14.37
N ALA A 34 0.49 -3.49 13.96
CA ALA A 34 -0.58 -4.31 13.41
C ALA A 34 0.00 -5.15 12.25
N PRO A 35 -0.39 -6.44 12.15
CA PRO A 35 0.20 -7.33 11.17
C PRO A 35 0.01 -6.76 9.77
N ALA A 36 1.08 -6.78 8.98
CA ALA A 36 1.02 -6.37 7.60
C ALA A 36 0.07 -7.29 6.81
N ALA A 37 -0.53 -6.77 5.73
CA ALA A 37 -1.41 -7.58 4.89
C ALA A 37 -0.72 -8.84 4.35
N SER A 38 0.60 -8.78 4.10
CA SER A 38 1.40 -9.95 3.71
C SER A 38 1.46 -11.02 4.80
N GLU A 39 1.66 -10.63 6.06
CA GLU A 39 1.71 -11.56 7.20
C GLU A 39 0.35 -12.24 7.41
N GLN A 40 -0.74 -11.48 7.27
CA GLN A 40 -2.10 -12.05 7.34
C GLN A 40 -2.38 -13.04 6.20
N LEU A 41 -1.82 -12.81 5.01
CA LEU A 41 -1.95 -13.73 3.87
C LEU A 41 -1.11 -14.99 4.04
N GLU A 42 0.09 -14.88 4.64
CA GLU A 42 0.95 -16.02 4.97
C GLU A 42 0.26 -16.98 5.93
N ASP A 43 -0.37 -16.45 6.98
CA ASP A 43 -1.14 -17.24 7.94
C ASP A 43 -2.31 -17.98 7.27
N LEU A 44 -2.99 -17.34 6.29
CA LEU A 44 -4.11 -17.95 5.58
C LEU A 44 -3.68 -19.04 4.60
N LEU A 45 -2.55 -18.83 3.92
CA LEU A 45 -2.06 -19.71 2.87
C LEU A 45 -1.24 -20.89 3.43
N GLY A 46 -0.65 -20.74 4.61
CA GLY A 46 0.22 -21.74 5.23
C GLY A 46 1.59 -21.86 4.56
N TYR A 47 1.94 -20.90 3.70
CA TYR A 47 3.26 -20.78 3.07
C TYR A 47 3.63 -19.30 2.90
N PRO A 48 4.93 -18.98 2.79
CA PRO A 48 5.41 -17.60 2.71
C PRO A 48 4.86 -16.85 1.50
N TRP A 49 4.52 -15.57 1.65
CA TRP A 49 3.99 -14.77 0.57
C TRP A 49 5.15 -14.44 -0.38
N PRO A 50 5.08 -14.84 -1.67
CA PRO A 50 6.26 -14.84 -2.55
C PRO A 50 6.73 -13.44 -2.95
N PHE A 51 5.95 -12.40 -2.65
CA PHE A 51 6.26 -11.02 -3.02
C PHE A 51 6.59 -10.19 -1.79
N PRO A 52 7.87 -9.87 -1.52
CA PRO A 52 8.22 -9.01 -0.41
C PRO A 52 7.66 -7.59 -0.63
N GLY A 53 6.56 -7.26 0.06
CA GLY A 53 6.05 -5.89 0.17
C GLY A 53 5.08 -5.44 -0.93
N ARG A 54 5.01 -4.13 -1.13
CA ARG A 54 4.07 -3.50 -2.08
C ARG A 54 4.48 -3.86 -3.51
N PRO A 55 3.55 -4.29 -4.37
CA PRO A 55 3.82 -4.42 -5.80
C PRO A 55 4.52 -3.17 -6.33
N THR A 56 5.57 -3.34 -7.12
CA THR A 56 6.29 -2.25 -7.79
C THR A 56 5.27 -1.30 -8.42
N LYS A 57 5.37 0.01 -8.16
CA LYS A 57 4.52 1.01 -8.84
C LYS A 57 4.66 0.77 -10.33
N HIS A 58 3.61 0.26 -10.95
CA HIS A 58 3.60 -0.02 -12.38
C HIS A 58 3.76 1.31 -13.12
N ASP A 59 4.87 1.49 -13.83
CA ASP A 59 5.01 2.60 -14.75
C ASP A 59 4.17 2.29 -15.99
N LEU A 60 3.12 3.08 -16.22
CA LEU A 60 2.25 2.90 -17.39
C LEU A 60 3.02 3.01 -18.71
N ARG A 61 4.19 3.67 -18.72
CA ARG A 61 5.08 3.72 -19.90
C ARG A 61 5.71 2.36 -20.23
N THR A 62 5.70 1.42 -19.29
CA THR A 62 6.20 0.06 -19.48
C THR A 62 5.11 -0.92 -19.89
N TRP A 63 3.84 -0.50 -19.91
CA TRP A 63 2.75 -1.33 -20.41
C TRP A 63 2.80 -1.39 -21.93
N THR A 64 2.83 -2.60 -22.45
CA THR A 64 2.70 -2.86 -23.88
C THR A 64 1.29 -3.39 -24.13
N VAL A 65 0.54 -2.71 -24.99
CA VAL A 65 -0.74 -3.24 -25.51
C VAL A 65 -0.38 -4.11 -26.70
N THR A 66 -0.46 -5.42 -26.54
CA THR A 66 -0.33 -6.38 -27.63
C THR A 66 -1.71 -6.85 -28.04
N ASP A 67 -1.98 -6.79 -29.35
CA ASP A 67 -3.19 -7.33 -29.95
C ASP A 67 -2.94 -8.81 -30.26
N ASP A 68 -2.90 -9.64 -29.22
CA ASP A 68 -2.59 -11.09 -29.31
C ASP A 68 -3.80 -11.92 -29.76
N TRP A 69 -4.69 -11.35 -30.57
CA TRP A 69 -5.87 -12.05 -31.04
C TRP A 69 -5.47 -13.14 -32.03
N PRO A 70 -6.18 -14.28 -32.02
CA PRO A 70 -5.96 -15.32 -33.01
C PRO A 70 -6.29 -14.82 -34.42
N ASP A 71 -5.81 -15.55 -35.42
CA ASP A 71 -6.16 -15.27 -36.81
C ASP A 71 -7.70 -15.14 -36.96
N PRO A 72 -8.19 -14.14 -37.69
CA PRO A 72 -9.62 -13.95 -37.89
C PRO A 72 -10.27 -15.23 -38.42
N VAL A 73 -11.28 -15.71 -37.70
CA VAL A 73 -12.04 -16.89 -38.10
C VAL A 73 -13.07 -16.44 -39.15
N PRO A 74 -13.07 -17.00 -40.37
CA PRO A 74 -14.05 -16.61 -41.37
C PRO A 74 -15.44 -17.09 -40.96
N VAL A 75 -16.43 -16.21 -41.06
CA VAL A 75 -17.85 -16.50 -40.82
C VAL A 75 -18.58 -16.36 -42.15
N THR A 76 -19.46 -17.32 -42.45
CA THR A 76 -20.26 -17.36 -43.68
C THR A 76 -21.60 -16.65 -43.50
N GLU A 77 -22.22 -16.22 -44.61
CA GLU A 77 -23.54 -15.58 -44.58
C GLU A 77 -24.60 -16.48 -43.94
N ALA A 78 -24.56 -17.78 -44.23
CA ALA A 78 -25.48 -18.76 -43.66
C ALA A 78 -25.33 -18.88 -42.13
N GLU A 79 -24.12 -18.72 -41.60
CA GLU A 79 -23.89 -18.69 -40.15
C GLU A 79 -24.43 -17.39 -39.55
N ILE A 80 -24.19 -16.25 -40.20
CA ILE A 80 -24.73 -14.95 -39.78
C ILE A 80 -26.25 -15.01 -39.66
N GLU A 81 -26.95 -15.55 -40.66
CA GLU A 81 -28.41 -15.72 -40.64
C GLU A 81 -28.89 -16.57 -39.44
N VAL A 82 -28.13 -17.62 -39.07
CA VAL A 82 -28.46 -18.45 -37.90
C VAL A 82 -28.27 -17.64 -36.62
N PHE A 83 -27.19 -16.87 -36.49
CA PHE A 83 -26.99 -16.00 -35.33
C PHE A 83 -28.09 -14.95 -35.21
N GLU A 84 -28.40 -14.23 -36.29
CA GLU A 84 -29.44 -13.20 -36.29
C GLU A 84 -30.84 -13.76 -36.00
N ARG A 85 -31.13 -14.99 -36.43
CA ARG A 85 -32.42 -15.63 -36.11
C ARG A 85 -32.62 -15.89 -34.61
N TRP A 86 -31.53 -16.12 -33.87
CA TRP A 86 -31.58 -16.39 -32.43
C TRP A 86 -31.41 -15.14 -31.57
N PHE A 87 -30.71 -14.13 -32.07
CA PHE A 87 -30.35 -12.91 -31.30
C PHE A 87 -30.95 -11.62 -31.87
N GLY A 88 -31.73 -11.69 -32.95
CA GLY A 88 -32.24 -10.50 -33.63
C GLY A 88 -33.09 -9.61 -32.74
N ASP A 89 -33.96 -10.22 -31.91
CA ASP A 89 -34.78 -9.49 -30.94
C ASP A 89 -33.93 -8.77 -29.87
N LEU A 90 -32.88 -9.43 -29.37
CA LEU A 90 -31.93 -8.81 -28.44
C LEU A 90 -31.17 -7.65 -29.09
N PHE A 91 -30.77 -7.78 -30.36
CA PHE A 91 -30.09 -6.70 -31.07
C PHE A 91 -31.02 -5.54 -31.38
N ASP A 92 -32.27 -5.81 -31.72
CA ASP A 92 -33.28 -4.79 -31.88
C ASP A 92 -33.58 -4.07 -30.56
N GLU A 93 -33.50 -4.74 -29.41
CA GLU A 93 -33.60 -4.08 -28.10
C GLU A 93 -32.37 -3.20 -27.81
N LEU A 94 -31.17 -3.71 -28.07
CA LEU A 94 -29.91 -3.03 -27.71
C LEU A 94 -29.55 -1.89 -28.67
N PHE A 95 -29.89 -2.04 -29.95
CA PHE A 95 -29.47 -1.14 -31.04
C PHE A 95 -30.64 -0.62 -31.88
N GLY A 96 -31.88 -0.99 -31.55
CA GLY A 96 -33.05 -0.47 -32.22
C GLY A 96 -33.18 1.05 -32.07
N PRO A 97 -34.06 1.66 -32.87
CA PRO A 97 -34.23 3.09 -32.87
C PRO A 97 -34.64 3.58 -31.47
N SER A 98 -33.80 4.42 -30.87
CA SER A 98 -34.22 5.25 -29.76
C SER A 98 -35.25 6.24 -30.32
N ASP A 99 -36.51 6.08 -29.91
CA ASP A 99 -37.60 7.00 -30.26
C ASP A 99 -37.14 8.44 -29.95
N PRO A 100 -37.17 9.38 -30.92
CA PRO A 100 -36.57 10.71 -30.79
C PRO A 100 -37.24 11.60 -29.74
#